data_AF-A0A835ALM5-F1
#
_entry.id   AF-A0A835ALM5-F1
#
_cell.length_a   1.000
_cell.length_b   1.000
_cell.length_c   1.000
_cell.angle_alpha   90.00
_cell.angle_beta   90.00
_cell.angle_gamma   90.00
#
_symmetry.space_group_name_H-M   'P 1'
#
loop_
_entity.id
_entity.type
_entity.pdbx_description
1 polymer ?
#
loop_
_entity_poly.entity_id
_entity_poly.type
_entity_poly.pdbx_seq_one_letter_code
_entity_poly.pdbx_strand_id
1 'polypeptide(L)'
;MADPVATVEKIVKVGLKIKDAVDTVRHNKEECDEIRRRVLRFSAILSQLQQTGLVNDSPAMSGALEDLEESLQHALELVMACQEKSTIRHLIRAGDMSKQLRRVKDDILNKVMLASFAINAHTTIVLLTIQAGGHLPPRLQLQVEDAVGQRVKRFKFVTD
;
A
#
# COMPACT_ATOMS: atom_id res chain seq x y z
N MET A 1 2.92 -10.10 11.72
CA MET A 1 2.29 -9.53 10.52
C MET A 1 2.01 -8.08 10.80
N ALA A 2 2.37 -7.19 9.87
CA ALA A 2 2.15 -5.76 10.06
C ALA A 2 0.66 -5.43 9.98
N ASP A 3 0.29 -4.35 10.66
CA ASP A 3 -1.04 -3.75 10.54
C ASP A 3 -1.23 -3.24 9.10
N PRO A 4 -2.21 -3.76 8.34
CA PRO A 4 -2.42 -3.36 6.95
C PRO A 4 -2.78 -1.88 6.80
N VAL A 5 -3.37 -1.24 7.83
CA VAL A 5 -3.63 0.22 7.82
C VAL A 5 -2.31 0.99 7.87
N ALA A 6 -1.44 0.67 8.83
CA ALA A 6 -0.10 1.24 8.90
C ALA A 6 0.71 1.01 7.61
N THR A 7 0.57 -0.16 6.98
CA THR A 7 1.23 -0.45 5.69
C THR A 7 0.71 0.45 4.57
N VAL A 8 -0.61 0.72 4.48
CA VAL A 8 -1.16 1.67 3.50
C VAL A 8 -0.60 3.08 3.72
N GLU A 9 -0.52 3.55 4.97
CA GLU A 9 0.04 4.87 5.27
C GLU A 9 1.49 4.99 4.80
N LYS A 10 2.29 3.93 4.99
CA LYS A 10 3.67 3.88 4.47
C LYS A 10 3.71 3.89 2.95
N ILE A 11 2.86 3.10 2.28
CA ILE A 11 2.75 3.09 0.81
C ILE A 11 2.45 4.50 0.28
N VAL A 12 1.50 5.21 0.89
CA VAL A 12 1.17 6.59 0.53
C VAL A 12 2.39 7.51 0.73
N LYS A 13 3.07 7.39 1.86
CA LYS A 13 4.27 8.18 2.17
C LYS A 13 5.41 7.92 1.19
N VAL A 14 5.68 6.66 0.84
CA VAL A 14 6.70 6.30 -0.16
C VAL A 14 6.30 6.82 -1.55
N GLY A 15 5.02 6.73 -1.92
CA GLY A 15 4.54 7.28 -3.19
C GLY A 15 4.75 8.78 -3.33
N LEU A 16 4.56 9.55 -2.25
CA LEU A 16 4.89 10.98 -2.22
C LEU A 16 6.40 11.23 -2.35
N LYS A 17 7.24 10.45 -1.66
CA LYS A 17 8.70 10.55 -1.83
C LYS A 17 9.14 10.25 -3.26
N ILE A 18 8.56 9.24 -3.91
CA ILE A 18 8.84 8.92 -5.31
C ILE A 18 8.46 10.11 -6.20
N LYS A 19 7.27 10.68 -6.02
CA LYS A 19 6.84 11.89 -6.74
C LYS A 19 7.89 13.00 -6.62
N ASP A 20 8.26 13.36 -5.40
CA ASP A 20 9.20 14.46 -5.14
C ASP A 20 10.60 14.15 -5.70
N ALA A 21 11.01 12.87 -5.64
CA ALA A 21 12.27 12.44 -6.22
C ALA A 21 12.25 12.54 -7.75
N VAL A 22 11.16 12.13 -8.41
CA VAL A 22 10.97 12.23 -9.87
C VAL A 22 10.98 13.68 -10.35
N ASP A 23 10.49 14.64 -9.56
CA ASP A 23 10.49 16.05 -9.94
C ASP A 23 11.92 16.63 -10.10
N THR A 24 12.94 15.93 -9.58
CA THR A 24 14.35 16.36 -9.62
C THR A 24 15.26 15.51 -10.52
N VAL A 25 14.74 14.45 -11.15
CA VAL A 25 15.58 13.54 -11.97
C VAL A 25 16.11 14.23 -13.23
N ARG A 26 17.33 13.84 -13.62
CA ARG A 26 18.02 14.36 -14.82
C ARG A 26 18.14 13.32 -15.93
N HIS A 27 18.00 12.05 -15.58
CA HIS A 27 18.14 10.90 -16.48
C HIS A 27 16.91 10.00 -16.39
N ASN A 28 16.62 9.24 -17.46
CA ASN A 28 15.50 8.27 -17.52
C ASN A 28 14.15 8.87 -17.09
N LYS A 29 13.92 10.14 -17.44
CA LYS A 29 12.75 10.90 -16.97
C LYS A 29 11.43 10.25 -17.36
N GLU A 30 11.37 9.68 -18.57
CA GLU A 30 10.16 9.02 -19.06
C GLU A 30 9.80 7.80 -18.20
N GLU A 31 10.76 6.91 -17.93
CA GLU A 31 10.54 5.74 -17.09
C GLU A 31 10.23 6.12 -15.63
N CYS A 32 10.94 7.11 -15.09
CA CYS A 32 10.65 7.66 -13.76
C CYS A 32 9.24 8.27 -13.68
N ASP A 33 8.81 9.00 -14.71
CA ASP A 33 7.48 9.59 -14.79
C ASP A 33 6.37 8.52 -14.88
N GLU A 34 6.62 7.41 -15.59
CA GLU A 34 5.72 6.27 -15.61
C GLU A 34 5.54 5.65 -14.22
N ILE A 35 6.65 5.42 -13.49
CA ILE A 35 6.62 4.91 -12.12
C ILE A 35 5.80 5.86 -11.24
N ARG A 36 6.11 7.16 -11.25
CA ARG A 36 5.36 8.18 -10.48
C ARG A 36 3.85 8.10 -10.76
N ARG A 37 3.44 8.08 -12.03
CA ARG A 37 2.02 8.01 -12.41
C ARG A 37 1.32 6.77 -11.84
N ARG A 38 1.97 5.60 -11.91
CA ARG A 38 1.40 4.34 -11.43
C ARG A 38 1.27 4.33 -9.92
N VAL A 39 2.34 4.72 -9.22
CA VAL A 39 2.38 4.73 -7.75
C VAL A 39 1.33 5.69 -7.19
N LEU A 40 1.28 6.94 -7.69
CA LEU A 40 0.31 7.93 -7.18
C LEU A 40 -1.15 7.48 -7.37
N ARG A 41 -1.47 6.88 -8.52
CA ARG A 41 -2.83 6.34 -8.76
C ARG A 41 -3.16 5.25 -7.76
N PHE A 42 -2.25 4.32 -7.53
CA PHE A 42 -2.51 3.21 -6.63
C PHE A 42 -2.58 3.65 -5.16
N SER A 43 -1.67 4.52 -4.71
CA SER A 43 -1.70 5.12 -3.37
C SER A 43 -3.02 5.86 -3.10
N ALA A 44 -3.55 6.57 -4.10
CA ALA A 44 -4.85 7.25 -3.98
C ALA A 44 -6.02 6.27 -3.83
N ILE A 45 -6.01 5.16 -4.58
CA ILE A 45 -7.02 4.09 -4.46
C ILE A 45 -6.95 3.44 -3.07
N LEU A 46 -5.75 3.08 -2.60
CA LEU A 46 -5.57 2.53 -1.26
C LEU A 46 -6.02 3.48 -0.16
N SER A 47 -5.74 4.79 -0.30
CA SER A 47 -6.18 5.80 0.65
C SER A 47 -7.70 5.87 0.76
N GLN A 48 -8.42 5.74 -0.37
CA GLN A 48 -9.88 5.67 -0.38
C GLN A 48 -10.39 4.39 0.27
N LEU A 49 -9.75 3.25 0.00
CA LEU A 49 -10.10 1.96 0.61
C LEU A 49 -9.84 1.93 2.12
N GLN A 50 -8.79 2.59 2.61
CA GLN A 50 -8.53 2.70 4.04
C GLN A 50 -9.67 3.44 4.75
N GLN A 51 -10.24 4.48 4.12
CA GLN A 51 -11.36 5.25 4.69
C GLN A 51 -12.65 4.44 4.85
N THR A 52 -12.81 3.33 4.10
CA THR A 52 -13.99 2.46 4.24
C THR A 52 -13.86 1.44 5.37
N GLY A 53 -12.69 1.35 6.02
CA GLY A 53 -12.40 0.34 7.05
C GLY A 53 -12.22 -1.08 6.49
N LEU A 54 -12.29 -1.27 5.17
CA LEU A 54 -12.20 -2.58 4.51
C LEU A 54 -10.78 -3.15 4.51
N VAL A 55 -9.79 -2.30 4.75
CA VAL A 55 -8.37 -2.66 4.90
C VAL A 55 -8.10 -3.31 6.26
N ASN A 56 -9.02 -3.19 7.22
CA ASN A 56 -8.85 -3.74 8.56
C ASN A 56 -8.94 -5.29 8.52
N ASP A 57 -8.02 -5.95 9.22
CA ASP A 57 -8.11 -7.37 9.62
C ASP A 57 -8.07 -8.46 8.53
N SER A 58 -7.43 -8.23 7.37
CA SER A 58 -7.21 -9.28 6.35
C SER A 58 -5.73 -9.71 6.23
N PRO A 59 -5.35 -10.92 6.72
CA PRO A 59 -3.97 -11.43 6.62
C PRO A 59 -3.46 -11.57 5.18
N ALA A 60 -4.36 -11.91 4.24
CA ALA A 60 -4.02 -12.01 2.82
C ALA A 60 -3.74 -10.64 2.19
N MET A 61 -4.41 -9.58 2.67
CA MET A 61 -4.14 -8.22 2.23
C MET A 61 -2.85 -7.68 2.86
N SER A 62 -2.59 -7.95 4.15
CA SER A 62 -1.35 -7.53 4.81
C SER A 62 -0.11 -7.96 4.04
N GLY A 63 0.00 -9.25 3.68
CA GLY A 63 1.15 -9.75 2.93
C GLY A 63 1.29 -9.12 1.54
N ALA A 64 0.18 -8.97 0.81
CA ALA A 64 0.21 -8.36 -0.52
C ALA A 64 0.57 -6.86 -0.49
N LEU A 65 0.19 -6.14 0.58
CA LEU A 65 0.53 -4.74 0.78
C LEU A 65 1.97 -4.57 1.26
N GLU A 66 2.48 -5.47 2.12
CA GLU A 66 3.89 -5.51 2.54
C GLU A 66 4.81 -5.72 1.33
N ASP A 67 4.51 -6.74 0.50
CA ASP A 67 5.24 -7.00 -0.74
C ASP A 67 5.28 -5.78 -1.68
N LEU A 68 4.16 -5.03 -1.75
CA LEU A 68 4.11 -3.82 -2.56
C LEU A 68 4.92 -2.68 -1.93
N GLU A 69 4.86 -2.50 -0.61
CA GLU A 69 5.68 -1.52 0.11
C GLU A 69 7.16 -1.70 -0.22
N GLU A 70 7.64 -2.94 -0.22
CA GLU A 70 9.03 -3.29 -0.58
C GLU A 70 9.38 -2.90 -2.02
N SER A 71 8.53 -3.25 -2.99
CA SER A 71 8.72 -2.85 -4.40
C SER A 71 8.76 -1.33 -4.58
N LEU A 72 7.93 -0.59 -3.82
CA LEU A 72 7.93 0.87 -3.85
C LEU A 72 9.20 1.47 -3.24
N GLN A 73 9.69 0.87 -2.15
CA GLN A 73 10.94 1.31 -1.54
C GLN A 73 12.13 1.11 -2.49
N HIS A 74 12.19 -0.03 -3.18
CA HIS A 74 13.20 -0.28 -4.21
C HIS A 74 13.05 0.69 -5.41
N ALA A 75 11.82 1.01 -5.82
CA ALA A 75 11.61 2.01 -6.87
C ALA A 75 12.11 3.39 -6.47
N LEU A 76 11.91 3.80 -5.21
CA LEU A 76 12.43 5.07 -4.69
C LEU A 76 13.96 5.14 -4.79
N GLU A 77 14.67 4.07 -4.44
CA GLU A 77 16.13 3.99 -4.55
C GLU A 77 16.60 4.18 -6.00
N LEU A 78 15.97 3.49 -6.96
CA LEU A 78 16.29 3.61 -8.38
C LEU A 78 15.98 5.02 -8.93
N VAL A 79 14.87 5.62 -8.49
CA VAL A 79 14.52 7.01 -8.86
C VAL A 79 15.54 8.00 -8.31
N MET A 80 15.99 7.82 -7.06
CA MET A 80 17.04 8.66 -6.49
C MET A 80 18.37 8.56 -7.26
N ALA A 81 18.73 7.36 -7.73
CA ALA A 81 19.91 7.18 -8.58
C ALA A 81 19.81 7.93 -9.94
N CYS A 82 18.60 8.29 -10.38
CA CYS A 82 18.39 9.09 -11.60
C CYS A 82 18.61 10.60 -11.38
N GLN A 83 18.87 11.04 -10.14
CA GLN A 83 19.17 12.44 -9.79
C GLN A 83 20.67 12.79 -9.89
N GLU A 84 21.56 11.81 -9.78
CA GLU A 84 23.01 12.05 -9.69
C GLU A 84 23.59 12.79 -10.91
N LYS A 85 24.45 13.79 -10.65
CA LYS A 85 25.18 14.55 -11.68
C LYS A 85 26.36 13.72 -12.18
N SER A 86 26.30 13.21 -13.41
CA SER A 86 27.33 12.31 -13.94
C SER A 86 28.69 12.99 -14.13
N THR A 87 29.76 12.44 -13.57
CA THR A 87 31.11 12.49 -14.15
C THR A 87 31.28 11.28 -15.07
N ILE A 88 30.80 11.40 -16.31
CA ILE A 88 31.28 10.80 -17.58
C ILE A 88 31.42 9.24 -17.67
N ARG A 89 31.40 8.46 -16.59
CA ARG A 89 31.57 6.99 -16.61
C ARG A 89 30.25 6.20 -16.73
N HIS A 90 29.10 6.88 -16.89
CA HIS A 90 27.76 6.30 -16.70
C HIS A 90 26.92 6.02 -17.97
N LEU A 91 27.35 6.38 -19.18
CA LEU A 91 26.54 6.08 -20.38
C LEU A 91 26.38 4.56 -20.60
N ILE A 92 27.33 3.74 -20.14
CA ILE A 92 27.24 2.27 -20.10
C ILE A 92 26.26 1.78 -19.00
N ARG A 93 26.00 2.60 -17.97
CA ARG A 93 25.14 2.34 -16.81
C ARG A 93 23.71 2.88 -16.99
N ALA A 94 23.47 3.75 -17.98
CA ALA A 94 22.13 4.27 -18.31
C ALA A 94 21.21 3.22 -18.94
N GLY A 95 21.73 2.38 -19.85
CA GLY A 95 20.98 1.25 -20.40
C GLY A 95 20.65 0.17 -19.37
N ASP A 96 21.53 -0.02 -18.38
CA ASP A 96 21.29 -0.89 -17.22
C ASP A 96 20.21 -0.27 -16.30
N MET A 97 20.29 1.03 -16.01
CA MET A 97 19.30 1.74 -15.21
C MET A 97 17.90 1.72 -15.84
N SER A 98 17.77 2.03 -17.13
CA SER A 98 16.47 1.97 -17.84
C SER A 98 15.87 0.56 -17.80
N LYS A 99 16.70 -0.50 -17.84
CA LYS A 99 16.24 -1.89 -17.62
C LYS A 99 15.79 -2.13 -16.18
N GLN A 100 16.52 -1.64 -15.18
CA GLN A 100 16.12 -1.75 -13.77
C GLN A 100 14.81 -1.00 -13.48
N LEU A 101 14.64 0.20 -14.02
CA LEU A 101 13.40 0.98 -13.92
C LEU A 101 12.22 0.25 -14.57
N ARG A 102 12.42 -0.36 -15.75
CA ARG A 102 11.39 -1.22 -16.37
C ARG A 102 11.04 -2.42 -15.48
N ARG A 103 12.05 -3.10 -14.93
CA ARG A 103 11.84 -4.25 -14.03
C ARG A 103 11.08 -3.87 -12.78
N VAL A 104 11.44 -2.77 -12.11
CA VAL A 104 10.75 -2.34 -10.89
C VAL A 104 9.34 -1.88 -11.20
N LYS A 105 9.11 -1.22 -12.34
CA LYS A 105 7.77 -0.89 -12.81
C LYS A 105 6.92 -2.15 -12.99
N ASP A 106 7.45 -3.17 -13.65
CA ASP A 106 6.73 -4.42 -13.90
C ASP A 106 6.45 -5.16 -12.58
N ASP A 107 7.40 -5.15 -11.65
CA ASP A 107 7.24 -5.69 -10.30
C ASP A 107 6.12 -4.97 -9.53
N ILE A 108 6.12 -3.62 -9.51
CA ILE A 108 5.03 -2.82 -8.93
C ILE A 108 3.68 -3.20 -9.55
N LEU A 109 3.59 -3.35 -10.87
CA LEU A 109 2.34 -3.71 -11.54
C LEU A 109 1.86 -5.11 -11.14
N ASN A 110 2.77 -6.06 -11.01
CA ASN A 110 2.46 -7.42 -10.56
C ASN A 110 1.98 -7.41 -9.10
N LYS A 111 2.65 -6.67 -8.21
CA LYS A 111 2.25 -6.56 -6.79
C LYS A 111 0.93 -5.80 -6.62
N VAL A 112 0.69 -4.75 -7.40
CA VAL A 112 -0.60 -4.05 -7.47
C VAL A 112 -1.72 -4.99 -7.90
N MET A 113 -1.47 -5.86 -8.88
CA MET A 113 -2.46 -6.86 -9.32
C MET A 113 -2.80 -7.85 -8.20
N LEU A 114 -1.78 -8.36 -7.50
CA LEU A 114 -1.98 -9.26 -6.36
C LEU A 114 -2.74 -8.58 -5.21
N ALA A 115 -2.35 -7.35 -4.85
CA ALA A 115 -3.06 -6.57 -3.83
C ALA A 115 -4.52 -6.32 -4.23
N SER A 116 -4.77 -5.96 -5.49
CA SER A 116 -6.13 -5.76 -6.02
C SER A 116 -6.95 -7.05 -5.96
N PHE A 117 -6.35 -8.20 -6.29
CA PHE A 117 -7.01 -9.49 -6.18
C PHE A 117 -7.36 -9.82 -4.73
N ALA A 118 -6.42 -9.63 -3.79
CA ALA A 118 -6.66 -9.85 -2.36
C ALA A 118 -7.77 -8.95 -1.81
N ILE A 119 -7.77 -7.66 -2.18
CA ILE A 119 -8.81 -6.69 -1.82
C ILE A 119 -10.18 -7.14 -2.35
N ASN A 120 -10.28 -7.48 -3.63
CA ASN A 120 -11.55 -7.89 -4.24
C ASN A 120 -12.07 -9.20 -3.64
N ALA A 121 -11.19 -10.17 -3.39
CA ALA A 121 -11.55 -11.42 -2.72
C ALA A 121 -12.09 -11.16 -1.30
N HIS A 122 -11.38 -10.33 -0.51
CA HIS A 122 -11.80 -9.96 0.84
C HIS A 122 -13.16 -9.24 0.83
N THR A 123 -13.32 -8.25 -0.05
CA THR A 123 -14.58 -7.51 -0.24
C THR A 123 -15.74 -8.45 -0.56
N THR A 124 -15.52 -9.40 -1.46
CA THR A 124 -16.54 -10.37 -1.86
C THR A 124 -16.92 -11.30 -0.70
N ILE A 125 -15.94 -11.78 0.07
CA ILE A 125 -16.17 -12.61 1.25
C ILE A 125 -17.01 -11.86 2.28
N VAL A 126 -16.65 -10.61 2.59
CA VAL A 126 -17.39 -9.76 3.53
C VAL A 126 -18.82 -9.54 3.05
N LEU A 127 -19.01 -9.20 1.77
CA LEU A 127 -20.33 -8.99 1.19
C LEU A 127 -21.21 -10.25 1.25
N LEU A 128 -20.67 -11.40 0.84
CA LEU A 128 -21.39 -12.67 0.89
C LEU A 128 -21.75 -13.07 2.33
N THR A 129 -20.86 -12.80 3.29
CA THR A 129 -21.11 -13.07 4.72
C THR A 129 -22.30 -12.24 5.23
N ILE A 130 -22.37 -10.96 4.87
CA ILE A 130 -23.48 -10.07 5.22
C ILE A 130 -24.79 -10.54 4.56
N GLN A 131 -24.75 -10.91 3.27
CA GLN A 131 -25.92 -11.36 2.51
C GLN A 131 -26.48 -12.70 3.00
N ALA A 132 -25.62 -13.59 3.50
CA ALA A 132 -26.01 -14.90 4.03
C ALA A 132 -26.71 -14.84 5.40
N GLY A 133 -26.96 -13.64 5.96
CA GLY A 133 -27.59 -13.48 7.27
C GLY A 133 -26.72 -13.92 8.45
N GLY A 134 -25.41 -14.16 8.21
CA GLY A 134 -24.45 -14.52 9.22
C GLY A 134 -24.01 -13.31 10.05
N HIS A 135 -23.96 -13.47 11.37
CA HIS A 135 -23.24 -12.55 12.25
C HIS A 135 -21.82 -12.28 11.73
N LEU A 136 -21.32 -11.07 12.05
CA LEU A 136 -19.98 -10.60 11.68
C LEU A 136 -18.91 -11.69 11.83
N PRO A 137 -17.87 -11.71 10.98
CA PRO A 137 -16.76 -12.63 11.14
C PRO A 137 -16.26 -12.64 12.61
N PRO A 138 -15.95 -13.81 13.21
CA PRO A 138 -15.77 -13.97 14.66
C PRO A 138 -14.81 -12.99 15.33
N ARG A 139 -13.89 -12.37 14.58
CA ARG A 139 -12.93 -11.38 15.08
C ARG A 139 -13.54 -10.01 15.39
N LEU A 140 -14.55 -9.56 14.65
CA LEU A 140 -15.26 -8.31 14.97
C LEU A 140 -16.24 -8.49 16.13
N GLN A 141 -16.72 -9.71 16.38
CA GLN A 141 -17.52 -9.99 17.58
C GLN A 141 -16.72 -9.74 18.87
N LEU A 142 -15.43 -10.11 18.91
CA LEU A 142 -14.58 -9.84 20.08
C LEU A 142 -14.43 -8.34 20.37
N GLN A 143 -14.24 -7.50 19.34
CA GLN A 143 -14.11 -6.06 19.51
C GLN A 143 -15.43 -5.38 19.92
N VAL A 144 -16.58 -5.87 19.44
CA VAL A 144 -17.89 -5.34 19.84
C VAL A 144 -18.21 -5.76 21.28
N GLU A 145 -17.90 -6.99 21.67
CA GLU A 145 -18.05 -7.48 23.05
C GLU A 145 -17.13 -6.72 24.02
N ASP A 146 -15.88 -6.41 23.62
CA ASP A 146 -14.95 -5.61 24.40
C ASP A 146 -15.39 -4.13 24.51
N ALA A 147 -15.90 -3.54 23.43
CA ALA A 147 -16.41 -2.17 23.42
C ALA A 147 -17.70 -2.02 24.25
N VAL A 148 -18.61 -3.00 24.18
CA VAL A 148 -19.82 -3.05 24.99
C VAL A 148 -19.47 -3.31 26.47
N GLY A 149 -18.53 -4.23 26.73
CA GLY A 149 -18.03 -4.52 28.07
C GLY A 149 -17.35 -3.31 28.74
N GLN A 150 -16.57 -2.52 28.00
CA GLN A 150 -15.98 -1.28 28.49
C GLN A 150 -17.01 -0.18 28.73
N ARG A 151 -18.04 -0.07 27.88
CA ARG A 151 -19.10 0.93 28.03
C ARG A 151 -20.00 0.64 29.24
N VAL A 152 -20.29 -0.64 29.52
CA VAL A 152 -21.02 -1.08 30.72
C VAL A 152 -20.22 -0.84 32.00
N LYS A 153 -18.91 -1.14 32.01
CA LYS A 153 -18.03 -0.84 33.15
C LYS A 153 -17.96 0.66 33.45
N ARG A 154 -17.89 1.51 32.41
CA ARG A 154 -17.87 2.97 32.56
C ARG A 154 -19.19 3.52 33.11
N PHE A 155 -20.33 2.94 32.75
CA PHE A 155 -21.63 3.34 33.28
C PHE A 155 -21.77 3.01 34.79
N LYS A 156 -21.21 1.88 35.22
CA LYS A 156 -21.24 1.44 36.63
C LYS A 156 -20.39 2.33 37.54
N PHE A 157 -19.29 2.90 37.03
CA PHE A 157 -18.42 3.82 37.78
C PHE A 157 -18.96 5.25 37.94
N VAL A 158 -20.01 5.63 37.21
CA VAL A 158 -20.61 6.99 37.28
C VAL A 158 -21.81 7.03 38.24
N THR A 159 -22.22 5.88 38.78
CA THR A 159 -23.40 5.74 39.67
C THR A 159 -23.06 5.40 41.12
N ASP A 160 -21.78 5.42 41.51
CA ASP A 160 -21.30 5.34 42.90
C ASP A 160 -20.64 6.66 43.33
#